data_AF-A0A7K2YD64-F1
#
_entry.id   AF-A0A7K2YD64-F1
#
_cell.length_a   1.000
_cell.length_b   1.000
_cell.length_c   1.000
_cell.angle_alpha   90.00
_cell.angle_beta   90.00
_cell.angle_gamma   90.00
#
_symmetry.space_group_name_H-M   'P 1'
#
loop_
_entity.id
_entity.type
_entity.pdbx_description
1 polymer ?
#
loop_
_entity_poly.entity_id
_entity_poly.type
_entity_poly.pdbx_seq_one_letter_code
_entity_poly.pdbx_strand_id
1 'polypeptide(L)'
;MHRRTLTVGSVLALLVGLVIGTTGPSNATQPPSTGAVDARTATAVAAADRAVIGGSAALVTVPGERYVRATVTPWIDDLYAISYRRTYRGLPVVGGDAAVLADGTGTIRAIQAADGARIAVP
;
A
#
# COMPACT_ATOMS: atom_id res chain seq x y z
N MET A 1 34.20 -21.97 -5.32
CA MET A 1 34.31 -21.13 -6.53
C MET A 1 32.91 -20.60 -6.84
N HIS A 2 32.55 -19.31 -6.87
CA HIS A 2 33.14 -18.03 -6.49
C HIS A 2 32.00 -17.18 -5.89
N ARG A 3 32.22 -16.56 -4.72
CA ARG A 3 31.34 -15.52 -4.19
C ARG A 3 31.76 -14.20 -4.85
N ARG A 4 30.84 -13.51 -5.52
CA ARG A 4 31.07 -12.15 -6.02
C ARG A 4 30.15 -11.19 -5.25
N THR A 5 30.73 -10.60 -4.22
CA THR A 5 30.22 -9.42 -3.51
C THR A 5 30.29 -8.22 -4.45
N LEU A 6 29.15 -7.61 -4.78
CA LEU A 6 29.09 -6.38 -5.55
C LEU A 6 28.89 -5.21 -4.58
N THR A 7 29.98 -4.50 -4.36
CA THR A 7 30.09 -3.25 -3.59
C THR A 7 29.35 -2.16 -4.35
N VAL A 8 28.24 -1.65 -3.81
CA VAL A 8 27.56 -0.46 -4.34
C VAL A 8 28.34 0.77 -3.84
N GLY A 9 29.11 1.38 -4.73
CA GLY A 9 29.84 2.62 -4.47
C GLY A 9 28.90 3.83 -4.55
N SER A 10 28.81 4.58 -3.46
CA SER A 10 28.10 5.86 -3.41
C SER A 10 28.93 6.94 -4.12
N VAL A 11 28.45 7.44 -5.26
CA VAL A 11 29.06 8.60 -5.93
C VAL A 11 28.39 9.86 -5.40
N LEU A 12 29.12 10.64 -4.59
CA LEU A 12 28.76 11.98 -4.16
C LEU A 12 29.20 12.97 -5.26
N ALA A 13 28.26 13.39 -6.11
CA ALA A 13 28.53 14.43 -7.11
C ALA A 13 28.31 15.82 -6.49
N LEU A 14 29.41 16.48 -6.11
CA LEU A 14 29.45 17.92 -5.83
C LEU A 14 29.48 18.66 -7.18
N LEU A 15 28.37 19.28 -7.57
CA LEU A 15 28.28 20.16 -8.73
C LEU A 15 28.30 21.62 -8.27
N VAL A 16 29.47 22.27 -8.41
CA VAL A 16 29.60 23.72 -8.47
C VAL A 16 29.39 24.13 -9.92
N GLY A 17 28.32 24.87 -10.21
CA GLY A 17 27.99 25.33 -11.56
C GLY A 17 27.36 26.73 -11.53
N LEU A 18 28.20 27.75 -11.74
CA LEU A 18 27.79 29.11 -12.08
C LEU A 18 27.15 29.09 -13.48
N VAL A 19 25.89 29.51 -13.61
CA VAL A 19 25.22 29.64 -14.92
C VAL A 19 24.83 31.10 -15.17
N ILE A 20 25.45 31.67 -16.20
CA ILE A 20 25.05 32.87 -16.91
C ILE A 20 23.90 32.47 -17.85
N GLY A 21 22.83 33.26 -17.89
CA GLY A 21 21.52 32.87 -18.42
C GLY A 21 21.44 32.56 -19.92
N THR A 22 20.53 31.65 -20.25
CA THR A 22 19.76 31.62 -21.51
C THR A 22 18.32 31.23 -21.18
N THR A 23 17.35 32.08 -21.54
CA THR A 23 15.91 31.88 -21.34
C THR A 23 15.37 30.96 -22.44
N GLY A 24 15.34 29.66 -22.19
CA GLY A 24 14.60 28.69 -22.99
C GLY A 24 13.56 27.98 -22.12
N PRO A 25 12.32 27.75 -22.59
CA PRO A 25 11.37 26.92 -21.86
C PRO A 25 11.87 25.48 -21.87
N SER A 26 12.48 25.07 -20.76
CA SER A 26 12.86 23.68 -20.51
C SER A 26 11.61 22.89 -20.13
N ASN A 27 11.02 22.16 -21.08
CA ASN A 27 10.03 21.11 -20.81
C ASN A 27 10.71 19.87 -20.20
N ALA A 28 11.43 20.05 -19.09
CA ALA A 28 11.95 18.93 -18.32
C ALA A 28 10.76 18.26 -17.61
N THR A 29 10.41 17.05 -18.05
CA THR A 29 9.49 16.18 -17.30
C THR A 29 10.06 16.00 -15.90
N GLN A 30 9.43 16.64 -14.92
CA GLN A 30 9.85 16.56 -13.53
C GLN A 30 9.78 15.09 -13.08
N PRO A 31 10.88 14.51 -12.56
CA PRO A 31 10.83 13.16 -12.02
C PRO A 31 9.75 13.11 -10.93
N PRO A 32 8.98 12.00 -10.84
CA PRO A 32 7.94 11.88 -9.84
C PRO A 32 8.54 12.15 -8.47
N SER A 33 8.04 13.20 -7.81
CA SER A 33 8.45 13.55 -6.46
C SER A 33 8.01 12.44 -5.51
N THR A 34 8.88 12.04 -4.58
CA THR A 34 8.57 11.03 -3.56
C THR A 34 7.25 11.31 -2.84
N GLY A 35 6.94 12.60 -2.61
CA GLY A 35 5.67 13.01 -1.99
C GLY A 35 4.41 12.67 -2.81
N ALA A 36 4.51 12.57 -4.14
CA ALA A 36 3.38 12.13 -4.97
C ALA A 36 3.08 10.64 -4.78
N VAL A 37 4.10 9.81 -4.58
CA VAL A 37 3.95 8.37 -4.29
C VAL A 37 3.32 8.17 -2.91
N ASP A 38 3.72 8.98 -1.92
CA ASP A 38 3.14 8.93 -0.58
C ASP A 38 1.65 9.32 -0.58
N ALA A 39 1.27 10.36 -1.33
CA ALA A 39 -0.11 10.80 -1.45
C ALA A 39 -1.04 9.77 -2.11
N ARG A 40 -0.56 9.07 -3.14
CA ARG A 40 -1.30 8.00 -3.82
C ARG A 40 -1.46 6.78 -2.92
N THR A 41 -0.40 6.39 -2.23
CA THR A 41 -0.45 5.33 -1.22
C THR A 41 -1.49 5.65 -0.15
N ALA A 42 -1.50 6.88 0.38
CA ALA A 42 -2.47 7.30 1.38
C ALA A 42 -3.92 7.25 0.85
N THR A 43 -4.13 7.61 -0.42
CA THR A 43 -5.44 7.55 -1.08
C THR A 43 -5.94 6.12 -1.23
N ALA A 44 -5.08 5.20 -1.70
CA ALA A 44 -5.38 3.78 -1.82
C ALA A 44 -5.73 3.17 -0.45
N VAL A 45 -4.96 3.51 0.58
CA VAL A 45 -5.19 3.06 1.97
C VAL A 45 -6.51 3.58 2.50
N ALA A 46 -6.84 4.86 2.31
CA ALA A 46 -8.12 5.43 2.76
C ALA A 46 -9.34 4.81 2.04
N ALA A 47 -9.19 4.45 0.77
CA ALA A 47 -10.22 3.73 0.04
C ALA A 47 -10.41 2.30 0.58
N ALA A 48 -9.31 1.58 0.83
CA ALA A 48 -9.35 0.25 1.39
C ALA A 48 -9.95 0.23 2.81
N ASP A 49 -9.59 1.19 3.66
CA ASP A 49 -10.14 1.32 5.02
C ASP A 49 -11.66 1.52 4.98
N ARG A 50 -12.16 2.35 4.05
CA ARG A 50 -13.61 2.53 3.84
C ARG A 50 -14.28 1.26 3.33
N ALA A 51 -13.66 0.53 2.41
CA ALA A 51 -14.20 -0.72 1.87
C ALA A 51 -14.34 -1.81 2.96
N VAL A 52 -13.39 -1.84 3.89
CA VAL A 52 -13.40 -2.79 5.01
C VAL A 52 -14.42 -2.41 6.08
N ILE A 53 -14.49 -1.12 6.46
CA ILE A 53 -15.48 -0.64 7.43
C ILE A 53 -16.91 -0.74 6.88
N GLY A 54 -17.08 -0.49 5.59
CA GLY A 54 -18.38 -0.54 4.91
C GLY A 54 -18.97 -1.94 4.76
N GLY A 55 -18.21 -3.01 5.03
CA GLY A 55 -18.70 -4.38 5.03
C GLY A 55 -19.14 -4.86 3.64
N SER A 56 -18.20 -4.94 2.69
CA SER A 56 -18.46 -5.63 1.41
C SER A 56 -18.96 -7.06 1.64
N ALA A 57 -19.66 -7.68 0.68
CA ALA A 57 -20.18 -9.05 0.84
C ALA A 57 -19.11 -10.10 1.22
N ALA A 58 -17.84 -9.85 0.86
CA ALA A 58 -16.70 -10.68 1.24
C ALA A 58 -16.19 -10.44 2.68
N LEU A 59 -16.56 -9.33 3.32
CA LEU A 59 -16.07 -8.88 4.62
C LEU A 59 -17.19 -8.86 5.65
N VAL A 60 -17.60 -10.06 6.08
CA VAL A 60 -18.60 -10.22 7.14
C VAL A 60 -17.90 -10.17 8.50
N THR A 61 -18.35 -9.25 9.36
CA THR A 61 -17.93 -9.15 10.77
C THR A 61 -19.12 -9.38 11.69
N VAL A 62 -18.91 -10.10 12.81
CA VAL A 62 -19.91 -10.21 13.88
C VAL A 62 -19.71 -9.13 14.96
N PRO A 63 -20.67 -8.89 15.87
CA PRO A 63 -20.49 -7.93 16.96
C PRO A 63 -19.24 -8.23 17.80
N GLY A 64 -18.36 -7.24 17.94
CA GLY A 64 -17.08 -7.36 18.65
C GLY A 64 -15.90 -7.75 17.75
N GLU A 65 -16.14 -8.08 16.48
CA GLU A 65 -15.08 -8.19 15.48
C GLU A 65 -14.73 -6.83 14.85
N ARG A 66 -13.46 -6.67 14.50
CA ARG A 66 -12.95 -5.54 13.72
C ARG A 66 -11.76 -5.97 12.89
N TYR A 67 -11.60 -5.35 11.73
CA TYR A 67 -10.38 -5.45 10.94
C TYR A 67 -9.38 -4.38 11.36
N VAL A 68 -8.12 -4.76 11.48
CA VAL A 68 -6.99 -3.86 11.79
C VAL A 68 -5.99 -3.96 10.66
N ARG A 69 -5.58 -2.82 10.09
CA ARG A 69 -4.58 -2.76 9.02
C ARG A 69 -3.25 -3.36 9.50
N ALA A 70 -2.66 -4.23 8.69
CA ALA A 70 -1.42 -4.94 8.99
C ALA A 70 -0.26 -4.44 8.13
N THR A 71 -0.37 -4.51 6.80
CA THR A 71 0.71 -4.12 5.89
C THR A 71 0.16 -3.43 4.65
N VAL A 72 0.92 -2.49 4.13
CA VAL A 72 0.68 -1.84 2.84
C VAL A 72 1.86 -2.20 1.94
N THR A 73 1.59 -2.89 0.85
CA THR A 73 2.59 -3.33 -0.12
C THR A 73 2.31 -2.67 -1.46
N PRO A 74 3.16 -1.72 -1.91
CA PRO A 74 3.04 -1.16 -3.24
C PRO A 74 3.39 -2.23 -4.29
N TRP A 75 2.70 -2.16 -5.41
CA TRP A 75 2.87 -2.98 -6.60
C TRP A 75 3.16 -2.09 -7.81
N ILE A 76 3.34 -2.72 -8.97
CA ILE A 76 3.41 -2.04 -10.25
C ILE A 76 2.09 -1.32 -10.57
N ASP A 77 2.14 -0.39 -11.52
CA ASP A 77 0.96 0.31 -12.07
C ASP A 77 0.11 1.04 -11.02
N ASP A 78 0.75 1.63 -10.01
CA ASP A 78 0.07 2.42 -8.97
C ASP A 78 -0.93 1.60 -8.16
N LEU A 79 -0.74 0.27 -8.10
CA LEU A 79 -1.52 -0.65 -7.27
C LEU A 79 -0.91 -0.82 -5.90
N TYR A 80 -1.78 -1.05 -4.92
CA TYR A 80 -1.42 -1.22 -3.52
C TYR A 80 -2.22 -2.38 -2.96
N ALA A 81 -1.52 -3.36 -2.39
CA ALA A 81 -2.14 -4.44 -1.62
C ALA A 81 -2.11 -4.04 -0.14
N ILE A 82 -3.29 -3.90 0.47
CA ILE A 82 -3.45 -3.56 1.87
C ILE A 82 -4.01 -4.78 2.59
N SER A 83 -3.24 -5.31 3.53
CA SER A 83 -3.65 -6.45 4.35
C SER A 83 -4.27 -5.99 5.66
N TYR A 84 -5.25 -6.75 6.12
CA TYR A 84 -6.00 -6.54 7.35
C TYR A 84 -6.06 -7.84 8.14
N ARG A 85 -6.02 -7.71 9.46
CA ARG A 85 -6.23 -8.81 10.40
C ARG A 85 -7.58 -8.64 11.08
N ARG A 86 -8.42 -9.67 11.08
CA ARG A 86 -9.63 -9.66 11.91
C ARG A 86 -9.27 -9.93 13.36
N THR A 87 -9.89 -9.17 14.25
CA THR A 87 -9.73 -9.32 15.70
C THR A 87 -11.09 -9.37 16.36
N TYR A 88 -11.26 -10.20 17.38
CA TYR A 88 -12.44 -10.24 18.23
C TYR A 88 -12.07 -9.70 19.62
N ARG A 89 -12.68 -8.58 20.02
CA ARG A 89 -12.35 -7.89 21.29
C ARG A 89 -10.84 -7.66 21.48
N GLY A 90 -10.14 -7.42 20.38
CA GLY A 90 -8.68 -7.18 20.35
C GLY A 90 -7.80 -8.43 20.19
N LEU A 91 -8.37 -9.63 20.25
CA LEU A 91 -7.62 -10.88 20.03
C LEU A 91 -7.58 -11.23 18.52
N PRO A 92 -6.43 -11.62 17.97
CA PRO A 92 -6.33 -12.09 16.58
C PRO A 92 -7.26 -13.27 16.29
N VAL A 93 -8.02 -13.19 15.19
CA VAL A 93 -8.80 -14.31 14.67
C VAL A 93 -7.97 -14.99 13.57
N VAL A 94 -7.64 -16.27 13.75
CA VAL A 94 -6.90 -17.06 12.75
C VAL A 94 -7.81 -17.37 11.56
N GLY A 95 -7.31 -17.15 10.35
CA GLY A 95 -8.08 -17.39 9.12
C GLY A 95 -9.23 -16.40 8.95
N GLY A 96 -9.17 -15.24 9.61
CA GLY A 96 -10.12 -14.15 9.44
C GLY A 96 -9.55 -12.95 8.66
N ASP A 97 -8.33 -13.07 8.17
CA ASP A 97 -7.58 -12.01 7.50
C ASP A 97 -8.27 -11.55 6.21
N ALA A 98 -7.93 -10.36 5.76
CA ALA A 98 -8.41 -9.84 4.49
C ALA A 98 -7.31 -9.08 3.75
N ALA A 99 -7.41 -9.02 2.43
CA ALA A 99 -6.59 -8.21 1.57
C ALA A 99 -7.46 -7.39 0.62
N VAL A 100 -7.13 -6.11 0.49
CA VAL A 100 -7.77 -5.21 -0.46
C VAL A 100 -6.71 -4.74 -1.45
N LEU A 101 -7.00 -4.86 -2.73
CA LEU A 101 -6.20 -4.30 -3.80
C LEU A 101 -6.86 -3.00 -4.27
N ALA A 102 -6.15 -1.89 -4.16
CA ALA A 102 -6.62 -0.56 -4.57
C ALA A 102 -5.55 0.15 -5.39
N ASP A 103 -5.95 1.07 -6.27
CA ASP A 103 -4.99 1.93 -6.97
C ASP A 103 -4.79 3.28 -6.27
N GLY A 104 -3.81 4.05 -6.75
CA GLY A 104 -3.48 5.39 -6.24
C GLY A 104 -4.57 6.45 -6.42
N THR A 105 -5.62 6.16 -7.19
CA THR A 105 -6.83 6.99 -7.29
C THR A 105 -7.89 6.61 -6.25
N GLY A 106 -7.70 5.50 -5.54
CA GLY A 106 -8.63 4.96 -4.56
C GLY A 106 -9.70 4.03 -5.16
N THR A 107 -9.52 3.55 -6.39
CA THR A 107 -10.41 2.55 -6.98
C THR A 107 -10.07 1.16 -6.44
N ILE A 108 -11.05 0.46 -5.89
CA ILE A 108 -10.89 -0.92 -5.44
C ILE A 108 -10.90 -1.86 -6.64
N ARG A 109 -9.85 -2.67 -6.77
CA ARG A 109 -9.68 -3.66 -7.85
C ARG A 109 -10.08 -5.06 -7.41
N ALA A 110 -9.81 -5.40 -6.15
CA ALA A 110 -10.22 -6.67 -5.58
C ALA A 110 -10.33 -6.56 -4.06
N ILE A 111 -11.20 -7.39 -3.49
CA ILE A 111 -11.28 -7.65 -2.05
C ILE A 111 -11.26 -9.16 -1.90
N GLN A 112 -10.40 -9.67 -1.03
CA GLN A 112 -10.34 -11.07 -0.66
C GLN A 112 -10.36 -11.16 0.86
N ALA A 113 -11.17 -12.06 1.38
CA ALA A 113 -11.15 -12.43 2.78
C ALA A 113 -10.80 -13.90 2.88
N ALA A 114 -10.13 -14.28 3.96
CA ALA A 114 -10.04 -15.67 4.32
C ALA A 114 -11.46 -16.16 4.63
N ASP A 115 -11.90 -17.17 3.88
CA ASP A 115 -13.14 -17.92 4.15
C ASP A 115 -12.95 -18.75 5.42
N GLY A 116 -12.95 -18.06 6.56
CA GLY A 116 -13.00 -18.71 7.85
C GLY A 116 -14.36 -19.36 8.01
N ALA A 117 -14.40 -20.70 8.08
CA ALA A 117 -15.58 -21.45 8.48
C ALA A 117 -16.24 -20.74 9.67
N ARG A 118 -17.54 -20.41 9.54
CA ARG A 118 -18.27 -19.67 10.57
C ARG A 118 -18.15 -20.43 11.89
N ILE A 119 -17.46 -19.86 12.88
CA ILE A 119 -17.43 -20.42 14.23
C ILE A 119 -18.82 -20.21 14.84
N ALA A 120 -19.69 -21.21 14.71
CA ALA A 120 -20.95 -21.29 15.43
C ALA A 120 -20.72 -22.17 16.65
N VAL A 121 -20.68 -21.58 17.84
CA VAL A 121 -20.71 -22.34 19.10
C VAL A 121 -22.20 -22.44 19.51
N PRO A 122 -22.72 -23.65 19.76
CA PRO A 122 -24.09 -23.85 20.25
C PRO A 122 -24.30 -23.33 21.68
#